data_AF-A0A1J4RYC9-F1
#
_entry.id   AF-A0A1J4RYC9-F1
#
_cell.length_a   1.000
_cell.length_b   1.000
_cell.length_c   1.000
_cell.angle_alpha   90.00
_cell.angle_beta   90.00
_cell.angle_gamma   90.00
#
_symmetry.space_group_name_H-M   'P 1'
#
loop_
_entity.id
_entity.type
_entity.pdbx_description
1 polymer ?
#
loop_
_entity_poly.entity_id
_entity_poly.type
_entity_poly.pdbx_seq_one_letter_code
_entity_poly.pdbx_strand_id
1 'polypeptide(L)'
;MLIKTAIAAEPLGDIYAPASVLGGSGATLSKLINPLVYNILIISGIMAFIVIILAGFNYITASGDKGKLEQSQNMLNYGILGLILIVTAFLITRVMGAVIGFKFF
;
A
#
# COMPACT_ATOMS: atom_id res chain seq x y z
N MET A 1 -39.68 21.81 29.93
CA MET A 1 -38.93 20.53 29.82
C MET A 1 -38.63 20.14 28.36
N LEU A 2 -38.47 21.09 27.42
CA LEU A 2 -38.37 20.77 25.97
C LEU A 2 -37.16 21.40 25.26
N ILE A 3 -36.07 21.73 25.98
CA ILE A 3 -34.86 22.32 25.34
C ILE A 3 -33.56 21.64 25.83
N LYS A 4 -33.61 20.37 26.26
CA LYS A 4 -32.40 19.68 26.77
C LYS A 4 -32.08 18.31 26.18
N THR A 5 -32.71 17.90 25.08
CA THR A 5 -32.45 16.58 24.47
C THR A 5 -32.18 16.60 22.96
N ALA A 6 -32.21 17.76 22.28
CA ALA A 6 -31.94 17.84 20.83
C ALA A 6 -30.54 18.37 20.47
N ILE A 7 -29.63 18.38 21.44
CA ILE A 7 -28.18 18.53 21.21
C ILE A 7 -27.46 17.35 21.86
N ALA A 8 -27.95 16.13 21.60
CA ALA A 8 -26.99 15.04 21.49
C ALA A 8 -25.98 15.53 20.46
N ALA A 9 -24.80 15.89 20.93
CA ALA A 9 -23.68 16.20 20.09
C ALA A 9 -23.41 14.90 19.32
N GLU A 10 -24.06 14.74 18.17
CA GLU A 10 -23.67 13.77 17.17
C GLU A 10 -22.18 14.04 16.97
N PRO A 11 -21.30 13.10 17.37
CA PRO A 11 -19.87 13.36 17.32
C PRO A 11 -19.55 13.71 15.86
N LEU A 12 -18.87 14.83 15.65
CA LEU A 12 -18.49 15.35 14.32
C LEU A 12 -17.79 14.30 13.43
N GLY A 13 -17.35 13.17 14.00
CA GLY A 13 -16.83 12.01 13.29
C GLY A 13 -17.86 11.21 12.48
N ASP A 14 -19.15 11.20 12.81
CA ASP A 14 -20.16 10.44 12.04
C ASP A 14 -20.70 11.21 10.82
N ILE A 15 -20.63 12.54 10.84
CA ILE A 15 -21.07 13.41 9.74
C ILE A 15 -19.93 13.69 8.75
N TYR A 16 -18.68 13.65 9.21
CA TYR A 16 -17.48 13.76 8.38
C TYR A 16 -16.66 12.48 8.50
N ALA A 17 -16.99 11.48 7.68
CA ALA A 17 -16.23 10.24 7.55
C ALA A 17 -14.69 10.44 7.50
N PRO A 18 -14.12 11.42 6.77
CA PRO A 18 -12.67 11.66 6.79
C PRO A 18 -12.15 12.30 8.08
N ALA A 19 -12.99 12.93 8.91
CA ALA A 19 -12.59 13.45 10.22
C ALA A 19 -12.49 12.35 11.29
N SER A 20 -13.30 11.29 11.17
CA SER A 20 -13.25 10.14 12.10
C SER A 20 -11.90 9.41 12.09
N VAL A 21 -11.18 9.45 10.97
CA VAL A 21 -9.83 8.90 10.86
C VAL A 21 -8.75 9.87 11.34
N LEU A 22 -8.99 11.20 11.34
CA LEU A 22 -7.96 12.21 11.59
C LEU A 22 -7.92 12.81 13.01
N GLY A 23 -8.92 12.59 13.88
CA GLY A 23 -8.91 13.32 15.16
C GLY A 23 -9.87 12.88 16.28
N GLY A 24 -10.45 11.68 16.23
CA GLY A 24 -11.33 11.19 17.30
C GLY A 24 -10.61 10.36 18.36
N SER A 25 -11.18 10.28 19.58
CA SER A 25 -10.73 9.42 20.70
C SER A 25 -10.62 7.91 20.36
N GLY A 26 -11.08 7.50 19.16
CA GLY A 26 -10.94 6.14 18.60
C GLY A 26 -9.99 6.04 17.39
N ALA A 27 -9.17 7.06 17.11
CA ALA A 27 -8.13 7.05 16.09
C ALA A 27 -6.96 6.18 16.55
N THR A 28 -7.16 4.86 16.48
CA THR A 28 -6.05 3.93 16.68
C THR A 28 -5.09 4.03 15.50
N LEU A 29 -3.78 3.97 15.77
CA LEU A 29 -2.71 4.08 14.76
C LEU A 29 -3.00 3.25 13.50
N SER A 30 -3.61 2.09 13.67
CA SER A 30 -4.00 1.20 12.59
C SER A 30 -5.06 1.76 11.66
N LYS A 31 -6.06 2.53 12.14
CA LYS A 31 -7.06 3.15 11.26
C LYS A 31 -6.46 4.22 10.33
N LEU A 32 -5.32 4.80 10.75
CA LEU A 32 -4.54 5.74 9.94
C LEU A 32 -3.59 5.02 8.98
N ILE A 33 -2.87 4.00 9.46
CA ILE A 33 -1.82 3.33 8.69
C ILE A 33 -2.37 2.36 7.64
N ASN A 34 -3.51 1.72 7.91
CA ASN A 34 -4.11 0.70 7.05
C ASN A 34 -4.39 1.23 5.63
N PRO A 35 -5.15 2.33 5.43
CA PRO A 35 -5.40 2.83 4.08
C PRO A 35 -4.10 3.23 3.36
N LEU A 36 -3.10 3.76 4.06
CA LEU A 36 -1.82 4.14 3.46
C LEU A 36 -1.06 2.91 2.93
N VAL A 37 -0.90 1.89 3.76
CA VAL A 37 -0.15 0.68 3.39
C VAL A 37 -0.86 -0.08 2.27
N TYR A 38 -2.20 -0.17 2.28
CA TYR A 38 -2.96 -0.80 1.19
C TYR A 38 -2.74 -0.09 -0.15
N ASN A 39 -2.84 1.25 -0.19
CA ASN A 39 -2.62 2.01 -1.40
C ASN A 39 -1.18 1.86 -1.92
N ILE A 40 -0.19 1.89 -1.02
CA ILE A 40 1.21 1.70 -1.38
C ILE A 40 1.44 0.31 -1.99
N LEU A 41 0.86 -0.75 -1.43
CA LEU A 41 1.00 -2.11 -1.95
C LEU A 41 0.44 -2.23 -3.37
N ILE A 42 -0.73 -1.64 -3.65
CA ILE A 42 -1.33 -1.64 -4.99
C ILE A 42 -0.45 -0.89 -5.99
N ILE A 43 -0.06 0.34 -5.65
CA ILE A 43 0.75 1.19 -6.53
C ILE A 43 2.09 0.51 -6.83
N SER A 44 2.72 -0.08 -5.80
CA SER A 44 3.99 -0.79 -5.95
C SER A 44 3.85 -2.02 -6.85
N GLY A 45 2.75 -2.78 -6.71
CA GLY A 45 2.48 -3.95 -7.57
C GLY A 45 2.33 -3.57 -9.04
N ILE A 46 1.57 -2.51 -9.33
CA ILE A 46 1.40 -1.98 -10.68
C ILE A 46 2.74 -1.48 -11.25
N MET A 47 3.52 -0.75 -10.45
CA MET A 47 4.83 -0.27 -10.85
C MET A 47 5.80 -1.42 -11.18
N ALA A 48 5.88 -2.43 -10.32
CA ALA A 48 6.72 -3.60 -10.56
C ALA A 48 6.34 -4.31 -11.86
N PHE A 49 5.03 -4.45 -12.13
CA PHE A 49 4.53 -5.05 -13.37
C PHE A 49 4.94 -4.25 -14.62
N ILE A 50 4.82 -2.93 -14.59
CA ILE A 50 5.23 -2.05 -15.70
C ILE A 50 6.74 -2.17 -15.96
N VAL A 51 7.57 -2.16 -14.91
CA VAL A 51 9.03 -2.29 -15.02
C VAL A 51 9.41 -3.61 -15.69
N ILE A 52 8.77 -4.72 -15.32
CA ILE A 52 9.02 -6.04 -15.92
C ILE A 52 8.69 -6.03 -17.42
N ILE A 53 7.57 -5.43 -17.80
CA ILE A 53 7.17 -5.31 -19.22
C ILE A 53 8.20 -4.49 -20.00
N LEU A 54 8.59 -3.32 -19.48
CA LEU A 54 9.58 -2.46 -20.12
C LEU A 54 10.95 -3.13 -20.23
N ALA A 55 11.36 -3.88 -19.21
CA ALA A 55 12.58 -4.68 -19.24
C ALA A 55 12.54 -5.74 -20.34
N GLY A 56 11.40 -6.43 -20.49
CA GLY A 56 11.19 -7.43 -21.55
C GLY A 56 11.26 -6.84 -22.95
N PHE A 57 10.62 -5.69 -23.18
CA PHE A 57 10.72 -4.99 -24.46
C PHE A 57 12.15 -4.55 -24.77
N ASN A 58 12.85 -3.93 -23.81
CA ASN A 58 14.25 -3.53 -23.99
C ASN A 58 15.16 -4.74 -24.26
N TYR A 59 14.91 -5.87 -23.62
CA TYR A 59 15.67 -7.11 -23.83
C TYR A 59 15.53 -7.61 -25.27
N ILE A 60 14.31 -7.60 -25.82
CA ILE A 60 14.04 -8.02 -27.21
C ILE A 60 14.66 -7.03 -28.21
N THR A 61 14.55 -5.72 -27.95
CA THR A 61 15.05 -4.68 -28.85
C THR A 61 16.57 -4.49 -28.79
N ALA A 62 17.26 -5.03 -27.78
CA ALA A 62 18.71 -4.89 -27.59
C ALA A 62 19.56 -5.35 -28.79
N SER A 63 19.04 -6.18 -29.70
CA SER A 63 19.62 -6.48 -31.03
C SER A 63 21.10 -6.89 -31.01
N GLY A 64 21.56 -7.57 -29.95
CA GLY A 64 22.95 -8.04 -29.80
C GLY A 64 23.92 -7.05 -29.14
N ASP A 65 23.47 -5.84 -28.78
CA ASP A 65 24.23 -4.91 -27.94
C ASP A 65 24.33 -5.47 -26.52
N LYS A 66 25.54 -5.87 -26.12
CA LYS A 66 25.81 -6.48 -24.80
C LYS A 66 25.44 -5.54 -23.65
N GLY A 67 25.68 -4.24 -23.78
CA GLY A 67 25.37 -3.27 -22.73
C GLY A 67 23.87 -3.14 -22.50
N LYS A 68 23.09 -3.09 -23.59
CA LYS A 68 21.63 -3.05 -23.52
C LYS A 68 21.03 -4.35 -22.99
N LEU A 69 21.60 -5.50 -23.36
CA LEU A 69 21.20 -6.80 -22.84
C LEU A 69 21.42 -6.87 -21.33
N GLU A 70 22.60 -6.51 -20.85
CA GLU A 70 22.92 -6.52 -19.42
C GLU A 70 22.03 -5.55 -18.63
N GLN A 71 21.81 -4.34 -19.14
CA GLN A 71 20.90 -3.38 -18.52
C GLN A 71 19.47 -3.93 -18.43
N SER A 72 18.97 -4.58 -19.48
CA SER A 72 17.62 -5.15 -19.50
C SER A 72 17.49 -6.32 -18.53
N GLN A 73 18.52 -7.16 -18.40
CA GLN A 73 18.55 -8.24 -17.42
C GLN A 73 18.55 -7.71 -15.98
N ASN A 74 19.33 -6.66 -15.70
CA ASN A 74 19.33 -6.01 -14.40
C ASN A 74 17.96 -5.39 -14.09
N MET A 75 17.35 -4.71 -15.06
CA MET A 75 16.01 -4.14 -14.90
C MET A 75 14.94 -5.22 -14.64
N LEU A 76 15.04 -6.38 -15.31
CA LEU A 76 14.17 -7.53 -15.06
C LEU A 76 14.36 -8.09 -13.64
N ASN A 77 15.61 -8.27 -13.22
CA ASN A 77 15.94 -8.75 -11.87
C ASN A 77 15.39 -7.81 -10.80
N TYR A 78 15.53 -6.49 -10.97
CA TYR A 78 14.97 -5.52 -10.04
C TYR A 78 13.44 -5.52 -10.04
N GLY A 79 12.79 -5.69 -11.20
CA GLY A 79 11.34 -5.84 -11.28
C GLY A 79 10.84 -7.07 -10.52
N ILE A 80 11.50 -8.22 -10.70
CA ILE A 80 11.17 -9.47 -10.01
C ILE A 80 11.43 -9.35 -8.51
N LEU A 81 12.60 -8.82 -8.11
CA LEU A 81 12.92 -8.57 -6.70
C LEU A 81 11.91 -7.63 -6.03
N GLY A 82 11.49 -6.57 -6.72
CA GLY A 82 10.45 -5.66 -6.25
C GLY A 82 9.13 -6.39 -5.99
N LEU A 83 8.71 -7.25 -6.91
CA LEU A 83 7.48 -8.04 -6.76
C LEU A 83 7.57 -9.02 -5.59
N ILE A 84 8.69 -9.74 -5.45
CA ILE A 84 8.96 -10.63 -4.30
C ILE A 84 8.93 -9.83 -2.99
N LEU A 85 9.52 -8.64 -2.98
CA LEU A 85 9.58 -7.79 -1.79
C LEU A 85 8.20 -7.31 -1.36
N ILE A 86 7.32 -6.96 -2.30
CA ILE A 86 5.92 -6.58 -2.01
C ILE A 86 5.16 -7.76 -1.40
N VAL A 87 5.28 -8.96 -1.97
CA VAL A 87 4.64 -10.18 -1.44
C VAL A 87 5.15 -10.49 -0.03
N THR A 88 6.46 -10.37 0.17
CA THR A 88 7.10 -10.61 1.47
C THR A 88 6.64 -9.58 2.50
N ALA A 89 6.55 -8.30 2.13
CA ALA A 89 6.06 -7.24 3.01
C ALA A 89 4.60 -7.49 3.44
N PHE A 90 3.75 -7.97 2.53
CA PHE A 90 2.38 -8.37 2.86
C PHE A 90 2.34 -9.51 3.89
N LEU A 91 3.14 -10.56 3.68
CA LEU A 91 3.24 -11.68 4.63
C LEU A 91 3.75 -11.23 6.00
N ILE A 92 4.81 -10.42 6.04
CA ILE A 92 5.35 -9.88 7.29
C ILE A 92 4.28 -9.06 8.02
N THR A 93 3.58 -8.17 7.32
CA THR A 93 2.53 -7.32 7.91
C THR A 93 1.42 -8.16 8.53
N ARG A 94 1.01 -9.25 7.87
CA ARG A 94 -0.01 -10.18 8.39
C ARG A 94 0.46 -10.94 9.62
N VAL A 95 1.70 -11.42 9.63
CA VAL A 95 2.30 -12.11 10.78
C VAL A 95 2.43 -11.15 11.97
N MET A 96 2.90 -9.92 11.73
CA MET A 96 3.02 -8.90 12.76
C MET A 96 1.66 -8.51 13.32
N GLY A 97 0.64 -8.41 12.47
CA GLY A 97 -0.72 -8.18 12.94
C GLY A 97 -1.26 -9.30 13.83
N ALA A 98 -0.95 -10.56 13.52
CA ALA A 98 -1.34 -11.70 14.33
C ALA A 98 -0.64 -11.73 15.70
N VAL A 99 0.65 -11.38 15.77
CA VAL A 99 1.44 -11.39 17.02
C VAL A 99 1.06 -10.22 17.94
N ILE A 100 0.79 -9.04 17.35
CA ILE A 100 0.48 -7.82 18.11
C ILE A 100 -1.03 -7.74 18.47
N GLY A 101 -1.83 -8.72 18.01
CA GLY A 101 -3.29 -8.72 18.20
C GLY A 101 -4.01 -7.63 17.40
N PHE A 102 -3.32 -7.02 16.43
CA PHE A 102 -3.81 -5.92 15.62
C PHE A 102 -3.98 -6.35 14.17
N LYS A 103 -5.22 -6.41 13.66
CA LYS A 103 -5.43 -6.79 12.27
C LYS A 103 -5.11 -5.62 11.33
N PHE A 104 -3.89 -5.59 10.81
CA PHE A 104 -3.55 -4.84 9.61
C PHE A 104 -4.16 -5.61 8.43
N PHE A 105 -5.24 -5.07 7.87
CA PHE A 105 -6.07 -5.67 6.82
C PHE A 105 -6.84 -6.95 7.22
#